data_AF-A0AA96XHS6-F1
#
_entry.id   AF-A0AA96XHS6-F1
#
_cell.length_a   1.000
_cell.length_b   1.000
_cell.length_c   1.000
_cell.angle_alpha   90.00
_cell.angle_beta   90.00
_cell.angle_gamma   90.00
#
_symmetry.space_group_name_H-M   'P 1'
#
loop_
_entity.id
_entity.type
_entity.pdbx_description
1 polymer ?
#
loop_
_entity_poly.entity_id
_entity_poly.type
_entity_poly.pdbx_seq_one_letter_code
_entity_poly.pdbx_strand_id
1 'polypeptide(L)'
;MQGPTVPVQEFSEWNGQPFFDGYPPKGRVVYIVKSEETETFKAYGAMDDSTQAIFAVQGSLSELDGFVAQMNIEGARVLYQLPPFSTDTNTGGDPSGSATTRSGRREETK
;
A
#
# COMPACT_ATOMS: atom_id res chain seq x y z
N MET A 1 -4.67 -19.58 -3.74
CA MET A 1 -3.24 -19.44 -4.09
C MET A 1 -2.76 -18.19 -3.36
N GLN A 2 -1.91 -18.33 -2.34
CA GLN A 2 -1.35 -17.19 -1.61
C GLN A 2 -0.26 -16.60 -2.50
N GLY A 3 -0.44 -15.35 -2.96
CA GLY A 3 0.59 -14.63 -3.71
C GLY A 3 1.82 -14.39 -2.82
N PRO A 4 3.00 -14.12 -3.39
CA PRO A 4 4.19 -13.80 -2.60
C PRO A 4 3.92 -12.58 -1.71
N THR A 5 3.89 -12.80 -0.40
CA THR A 5 3.73 -11.73 0.60
C THR A 5 5.09 -11.08 0.81
N VAL A 6 5.24 -9.83 0.38
CA VAL A 6 6.45 -9.04 0.66
C VAL A 6 6.44 -8.68 2.15
N PRO A 7 7.54 -8.92 2.89
CA PRO A 7 7.62 -8.54 4.29
C PRO A 7 7.53 -7.02 4.42
N VAL A 8 6.77 -6.54 5.41
CA VAL A 8 6.65 -5.12 5.70
C VAL A 8 7.84 -4.70 6.56
N GLN A 9 8.59 -3.70 6.10
CA GLN A 9 9.71 -3.09 6.83
C GLN A 9 9.22 -1.84 7.56
N GLU A 10 9.62 -1.65 8.82
CA GLU A 10 9.37 -0.39 9.54
C GLU A 10 10.35 0.69 9.05
N PHE A 11 9.83 1.84 8.66
CA PHE A 11 10.64 2.95 8.15
C PHE A 11 11.62 3.49 9.21
N SER A 12 11.22 3.45 10.48
CA SER A 12 12.09 3.85 11.59
C SER A 12 13.33 2.95 11.75
N GLU A 13 13.27 1.72 11.22
CA GLU A 13 14.39 0.76 11.20
C GLU A 13 15.18 0.80 9.88
N TRP A 14 14.81 1.70 8.97
CA TRP A 14 15.49 1.83 7.69
C TRP A 14 16.94 2.27 7.86
N ASN A 15 17.85 1.50 7.25
CA ASN A 15 19.29 1.68 7.38
C ASN A 15 19.90 2.61 6.32
N GLY A 16 19.08 3.28 5.51
CA GLY A 16 19.52 4.16 4.43
C GLY A 16 19.78 3.47 3.09
N GLN A 17 19.56 2.15 2.97
CA GLN A 17 19.74 1.45 1.70
C GLN A 17 18.62 1.80 0.69
N PRO A 18 18.93 1.96 -0.61
CA PRO A 18 17.91 2.22 -1.62
C PRO A 18 16.84 1.12 -1.64
N PHE A 19 15.56 1.52 -1.68
CA PHE A 19 14.47 0.55 -1.72
C PHE A 19 14.36 -0.15 -3.08
N PHE A 20 14.78 0.52 -4.16
CA PHE A 20 14.83 -0.03 -5.51
C PHE A 20 16.24 -0.49 -5.92
N ASP A 21 17.03 -0.99 -4.97
CA ASP A 21 18.37 -1.51 -5.28
C ASP A 21 18.30 -2.65 -6.32
N GLY A 22 19.13 -2.56 -7.36
CA GLY A 22 19.10 -3.48 -8.50
C GLY A 22 17.96 -3.29 -9.52
N TYR A 23 17.02 -2.35 -9.32
CA TYR A 23 15.95 -2.05 -10.27
C TYR A 23 16.26 -0.80 -11.11
N PRO A 24 15.81 -0.72 -12.38
CA PRO A 24 16.03 0.47 -13.20
C PRO A 24 15.35 1.71 -12.61
N PRO A 25 15.90 2.92 -12.82
CA PRO A 25 15.30 4.18 -12.33
C PRO A 25 13.96 4.49 -13.00
N LYS A 26 13.77 4.04 -14.25
CA LYS A 26 12.55 4.28 -15.00
C LYS A 26 11.44 3.31 -14.58
N GLY A 27 10.25 3.84 -14.36
CA GLY A 27 9.05 3.04 -14.06
C GLY A 27 8.90 2.67 -12.59
N ARG A 28 9.70 3.23 -11.69
CA ARG A 28 9.51 3.06 -10.24
C ARG A 28 8.23 3.77 -9.80
N VAL A 29 7.35 3.07 -9.12
CA VAL A 29 6.10 3.61 -8.57
C VAL A 29 5.93 3.18 -7.12
N VAL A 30 5.42 4.08 -6.29
CA VAL A 30 5.19 3.85 -4.87
C VAL A 30 3.77 4.24 -4.54
N TYR A 31 3.00 3.28 -4.04
CA TYR A 31 1.62 3.47 -3.61
C TYR A 31 1.57 3.67 -2.11
N ILE A 32 1.05 4.80 -1.64
CA ILE A 32 0.96 5.16 -0.22
C ILE A 32 -0.49 5.14 0.22
N VAL A 33 -0.77 4.36 1.25
CA VAL A 33 -2.05 4.29 1.95
C VAL A 33 -1.85 4.88 3.34
N LYS A 34 -2.57 5.96 3.65
CA LYS A 34 -2.55 6.60 4.97
C LYS A 34 -3.69 6.07 5.84
N SER A 35 -3.44 5.97 7.13
CA SER A 35 -4.43 5.67 8.16
C SER A 35 -4.39 6.77 9.21
N GLU A 36 -5.33 7.70 9.12
CA GLU A 36 -5.46 8.82 10.06
C GLU A 36 -5.85 8.32 11.46
N GLU A 37 -6.61 7.23 11.56
CA GLU A 37 -7.05 6.64 12.83
C GLU A 37 -5.89 6.11 13.67
N THR A 38 -4.86 5.58 13.01
CA THR A 38 -3.68 5.02 13.66
C THR A 38 -2.44 5.91 13.52
N GLU A 39 -2.59 7.08 12.89
CA GLU A 39 -1.49 8.00 12.57
C GLU A 39 -0.31 7.31 11.85
N THR A 40 -0.60 6.35 10.98
CA THR A 40 0.41 5.58 10.22
C THR A 40 0.20 5.64 8.70
N PHE A 41 1.23 5.27 7.95
CA PHE A 41 1.14 4.98 6.52
C PHE A 41 1.70 3.59 6.20
N LYS A 42 1.22 3.02 5.10
CA LYS A 42 1.79 1.87 4.43
C LYS A 42 2.16 2.25 3.00
N ALA A 43 3.35 1.93 2.57
CA ALA A 43 3.85 2.20 1.24
C ALA A 43 4.22 0.88 0.54
N TYR A 44 3.90 0.78 -0.75
CA TYR A 44 4.20 -0.37 -1.58
C TYR A 44 4.95 0.10 -2.82
N GLY A 45 6.21 -0.28 -2.94
CA GLY A 45 7.01 0.00 -4.14
C GLY A 45 6.86 -1.09 -5.17
N ALA A 46 6.68 -0.72 -6.44
CA ALA A 46 6.60 -1.63 -7.57
C ALA A 46 7.20 -0.98 -8.83
N MET A 47 7.33 -1.76 -9.90
CA MET A 47 7.50 -1.20 -11.24
C MET A 47 6.11 -0.94 -11.86
N ASP A 48 5.99 0.06 -12.72
CA ASP A 48 4.74 0.47 -13.39
C ASP A 48 4.05 -0.69 -14.13
N ASP A 49 4.85 -1.58 -14.76
CA ASP A 49 4.38 -2.78 -15.46
C ASP A 49 4.28 -4.03 -14.55
N SER A 50 4.52 -3.90 -13.25
CA SER A 50 4.51 -5.02 -12.30
C SER A 50 3.16 -5.15 -11.60
N THR A 51 2.69 -6.39 -11.46
CA THR A 51 1.51 -6.75 -10.67
C THR A 51 1.88 -7.16 -9.24
N GLN A 52 3.12 -6.91 -8.83
CA GLN A 52 3.64 -7.29 -7.52
C GLN A 52 4.49 -6.16 -6.93
N ALA A 53 4.38 -5.99 -5.61
CA ALA A 53 5.28 -5.14 -4.86
C ALA A 53 6.70 -5.75 -4.84
N ILE A 54 7.70 -4.89 -4.90
CA ILE A 54 9.12 -5.17 -4.66
C ILE A 54 9.40 -5.08 -3.16
N PHE A 55 8.84 -4.06 -2.51
CA PHE A 55 8.97 -3.82 -1.08
C PHE A 55 7.66 -3.28 -0.50
N ALA A 56 7.47 -3.49 0.80
CA ALA A 56 6.41 -2.87 1.59
C ALA A 56 7.04 -2.19 2.81
N VAL A 57 6.62 -0.96 3.09
CA VAL A 57 7.11 -0.14 4.20
C VAL A 57 5.94 0.34 5.03
N GLN A 58 6.10 0.38 6.35
CA GLN A 58 5.17 1.01 7.26
C GLN A 58 5.90 2.07 8.09
N GLY A 59 5.23 3.15 8.43
CA GLY A 59 5.77 4.18 9.31
C GLY A 59 4.67 5.09 9.86
N SER A 60 5.05 6.05 10.70
CA SER A 60 4.13 7.07 11.21
C SER A 60 3.87 8.17 10.17
N LEU A 61 2.71 8.85 10.24
CA LEU A 61 2.43 9.99 9.36
C LEU A 61 3.42 11.15 9.55
N SER A 62 4.07 11.25 10.71
CA SER A 62 5.15 12.21 10.96
C SER A 62 6.41 11.92 10.14
N GLU A 63 6.64 10.65 9.78
CA GLU A 63 7.79 10.20 8.96
C GLU A 63 7.49 10.22 7.46
N LEU A 64 6.22 10.38 7.07
CA LEU A 64 5.77 10.29 5.69
C LEU A 64 6.49 11.27 4.76
N ASP A 65 6.72 12.50 5.20
CA ASP A 65 7.39 13.51 4.38
C ASP A 65 8.84 13.11 4.07
N GLY A 66 9.55 12.58 5.07
CA GLY A 66 10.89 12.04 4.91
C GLY A 66 10.94 10.83 3.97
N PHE A 67 9.97 9.92 4.11
CA PHE A 67 9.82 8.79 3.19
C PHE A 67 9.57 9.26 1.74
N VAL A 68 8.66 10.20 1.52
CA VAL A 68 8.33 10.74 0.19
C VAL A 68 9.53 11.45 -0.42
N ALA A 69 10.28 12.22 0.36
CA ALA A 69 11.52 12.85 -0.08
C ALA A 69 12.52 11.80 -0.58
N GLN A 70 12.69 10.70 0.16
CA GLN A 70 13.55 9.59 -0.26
C GLN A 70 13.08 8.93 -1.57
N MET A 71 11.77 8.68 -1.70
CA MET A 71 11.21 8.10 -2.93
C MET A 71 11.43 9.00 -4.15
N ASN A 72 11.33 10.32 -3.97
CA ASN A 72 11.62 11.29 -5.02
C ASN A 72 13.10 11.31 -5.41
N ILE A 73 14.02 11.19 -4.43
CA ILE A 73 15.47 11.06 -4.68
C ILE A 73 15.77 9.80 -5.50
N GLU A 74 15.08 8.69 -5.19
CA GLU A 74 15.17 7.44 -5.94
C GLU A 74 14.45 7.47 -7.29
N GLY A 75 13.87 8.60 -7.70
CA GLY A 75 13.19 8.76 -8.98
C GLY A 75 11.89 7.97 -9.08
N ALA A 76 11.30 7.58 -7.94
CA ALA A 76 10.02 6.89 -7.90
C ALA A 76 8.86 7.86 -8.00
N ARG A 77 7.82 7.46 -8.73
CA ARG A 77 6.55 8.18 -8.79
C ARG A 77 5.71 7.82 -7.57
N VAL A 78 5.38 8.80 -6.74
CA VAL A 78 4.55 8.60 -5.55
C VAL A 78 3.06 8.79 -5.88
N LEU A 79 2.22 7.83 -5.46
CA LEU A 79 0.77 7.82 -5.65
C LEU A 79 0.06 7.56 -4.32
N TYR A 80 -0.83 8.44 -3.90
CA TYR A 80 -1.61 8.28 -2.66
C TYR A 80 -2.89 7.50 -2.90
N GLN A 81 -2.76 6.20 -3.17
CA GLN A 81 -3.88 5.31 -3.44
C GLN A 81 -3.49 3.85 -3.15
N LEU A 82 -4.47 2.96 -3.10
CA LEU A 82 -4.22 1.52 -3.06
C LEU A 82 -3.53 1.07 -4.35
N PRO A 83 -2.55 0.15 -4.27
CA PRO A 83 -1.97 -0.45 -5.46
C PRO A 83 -3.01 -1.26 -6.24
N PRO A 84 -2.87 -1.39 -7.57
CA PRO A 84 -3.77 -2.16 -8.41
C PRO A 84 -3.58 -3.69 -8.30
N PHE A 85 -2.85 -4.16 -7.28
CA PHE A 85 -2.52 -5.56 -7.05
C PHE A 85 -2.81 -5.95 -5.59
N SER A 86 -3.04 -7.24 -5.35
CA SER A 86 -3.34 -7.76 -4.02
C SER A 86 -2.16 -7.55 -3.07
N THR A 87 -2.34 -6.67 -2.08
CA THR A 87 -1.48 -6.55 -0.91
C THR A 87 -2.06 -7.43 0.19
N ASP A 88 -1.89 -8.75 0.08
CA ASP A 88 -2.23 -9.70 1.15
C ASP A 88 -1.28 -9.52 2.35
N THR A 89 -1.27 -8.33 2.94
CA THR A 89 -0.82 -8.13 4.31
C THR A 89 -1.91 -8.71 5.18
N ASN A 90 -1.65 -9.85 5.84
CA ASN A 90 -2.53 -10.49 6.82
C ASN A 90 -2.89 -9.53 7.97
N THR A 91 -3.76 -8.56 7.71
CA THR A 91 -4.50 -7.83 8.73
C THR A 91 -5.77 -8.64 8.94
N GLY A 92 -5.74 -9.54 9.92
CA GLY A 92 -6.98 -10.05 10.49
C GLY A 92 -7.77 -8.85 11.02
N GLY A 93 -8.83 -8.47 10.32
CA GLY A 93 -9.63 -7.29 10.65
C GLY A 93 -10.51 -6.86 9.49
N ASP A 94 -11.66 -7.54 9.39
CA ASP A 94 -12.85 -7.21 8.58
C ASP A 94 -12.72 -7.23 7.04
N PRO A 95 -13.33 -8.21 6.34
CA PRO A 95 -13.70 -8.01 4.95
C PRO A 95 -14.76 -6.91 4.95
N SER A 96 -14.40 -5.68 4.59
CA SER A 96 -15.38 -4.67 4.24
C SER A 96 -16.16 -5.22 3.05
N GLY A 97 -17.28 -5.85 3.40
CA GLY A 97 -18.11 -6.59 2.50
C GLY A 97 -18.59 -5.64 1.43
N SER A 98 -18.16 -5.88 0.20
CA SER A 98 -18.99 -5.55 -0.96
C SER A 98 -20.21 -6.48 -0.94
N ALA A 99 -21.10 -6.28 0.03
CA ALA A 99 -22.46 -6.76 0.03
C ALA A 99 -23.33 -5.52 0.12
N THR A 100 -23.58 -4.93 -1.04
CA THR A 100 -24.71 -4.03 -1.30
C THR A 100 -25.94 -4.52 -0.54
N THR A 101 -26.27 -3.88 0.59
CA THR A 101 -27.62 -3.92 1.13
C THR A 101 -28.47 -3.07 0.21
N ARG A 102 -28.95 -3.67 -0.88
CA ARG A 102 -30.01 -3.09 -1.69
C ARG A 102 -31.28 -3.12 -0.85
N SER A 103 -31.55 -2.03 -0.14
CA SER A 103 -32.90 -1.71 0.32
C SER A 103 -33.86 -1.70 -0.86
N GLY A 104 -34.86 -2.58 -0.80
CA GLY A 104 -36.13 -2.51 -1.52
C GLY A 104 -37.10 -3.41 -0.75
N ARG A 105 -37.88 -2.88 0.19
CA ARG A 105 -39.17 -2.18 0.01
C ARG A 105 -40.28 -3.12 -0.51
N ARG A 106 -41.12 -3.57 0.44
CA ARG A 106 -42.57 -3.93 0.37
C ARG A 106 -42.93 -5.08 -0.61
N GLU A 107 -43.92 -5.94 -0.39
CA GLU A 107 -45.28 -5.73 0.11
C GLU A 107 -45.94 -7.12 0.38
N GLU A 108 -46.82 -7.17 1.39
CA GLU A 108 -48.11 -7.90 1.49
C GLU A 108 -48.30 -9.43 1.27
N THR A 109 -48.82 -10.04 2.35
CA THR A 109 -50.10 -10.77 2.47
C THR A 109 -50.59 -11.66 1.30
N LYS A 110 -50.72 -12.98 1.54
CA LYS A 110 -52.00 -13.69 1.77
C LYS A 110 -51.79 -15.18 2.01
#